data_AF-A0A1I9WK15-F1
#
_entry.id   AF-A0A1I9WK15-F1
#
_cell.length_a   1.000
_cell.length_b   1.000
_cell.length_c   1.000
_cell.angle_alpha   90.00
_cell.angle_beta   90.00
_cell.angle_gamma   90.00
#
_symmetry.space_group_name_H-M   'P 1'
#
loop_
_entity.id
_entity.type
_entity.pdbx_description
1 polymer ?
#
loop_
_entity_poly.entity_id
_entity_poly.type
_entity_poly.pdbx_seq_one_letter_code
_entity_poly.pdbx_strand_id
1 'polypeptide(L)'
;YHFRKFSNDGQFLICFSRNCQNLIVYRHSCLSYCSKGINCDNQDEFPIKGQKFEGHFSQLYSLNLACGSELICKDFFLVTDCNCYGIFATATTPDSDPPARRGAIPNIPSMEKITLYLVRLADGTIVDERKFHNDFIHLAHNAGIFMYDDFVSILSVRYQSIHVLQIRKAGMFVDVQT
;
A
#
# COMPACT_ATOMS: atom_id res chain seq x y z
N TYR A 1 3.45 -14.14 4.73
CA TYR A 1 3.22 -12.69 4.63
C TYR A 1 4.25 -12.10 3.71
N HIS A 2 3.93 -11.04 3.00
CA HIS A 2 4.90 -10.23 2.28
C HIS A 2 5.12 -8.94 3.09
N PHE A 3 6.33 -8.75 3.62
CA PHE A 3 6.71 -7.52 4.29
C PHE A 3 7.01 -6.47 3.22
N ARG A 4 6.38 -5.30 3.32
CA ARG A 4 6.60 -4.24 2.34
C ARG A 4 7.58 -3.18 2.84
N LYS A 5 7.14 -2.38 3.80
CA LYS A 5 7.89 -1.23 4.32
C LYS A 5 7.27 -0.76 5.63
N PHE A 6 8.03 -0.01 6.40
CA PHE A 6 7.50 0.86 7.44
C PHE A 6 6.84 2.12 6.83
N SER A 7 5.90 2.71 7.57
CA SER A 7 5.52 4.12 7.40
C SER A 7 6.75 5.03 7.56
N ASN A 8 6.70 6.26 7.05
CA ASN A 8 7.90 7.13 7.08
C ASN A 8 8.34 7.49 8.50
N ASP A 9 7.41 7.48 9.46
CA ASP A 9 7.67 7.67 10.90
C ASP A 9 8.06 6.38 11.65
N GLY A 10 8.11 5.22 10.97
CA GLY A 10 8.46 3.94 11.58
C GLY A 10 7.40 3.32 12.49
N GLN A 11 6.24 3.96 12.68
CA GLN A 11 5.22 3.50 13.63
C GLN A 11 4.49 2.23 13.17
N PHE A 12 4.29 2.09 11.86
CA PHE A 12 3.51 1.01 11.27
C PHE A 12 4.37 0.18 10.32
N LEU A 13 4.33 -1.14 10.48
CA LEU A 13 4.88 -2.09 9.52
C LEU A 13 3.76 -2.61 8.63
N ILE A 14 3.90 -2.37 7.32
CA ILE A 14 2.91 -2.70 6.30
C ILE A 14 3.23 -4.07 5.69
N CYS A 15 2.24 -4.97 5.75
CA CYS A 15 2.34 -6.34 5.25
C CYS A 15 1.14 -6.71 4.40
N PHE A 16 1.32 -7.71 3.54
CA PHE A 16 0.25 -8.31 2.76
C PHE A 16 0.15 -9.82 3.01
N SER A 17 -1.08 -10.35 2.95
CA SER A 17 -1.30 -11.79 2.99
C SER A 17 -0.69 -12.50 1.77
N ARG A 18 -0.38 -13.80 1.90
CA ARG A 18 0.27 -14.57 0.82
C ARG A 18 -0.58 -14.64 -0.46
N ASN A 19 -1.90 -14.61 -0.33
CA ASN A 19 -2.85 -14.61 -1.44
C ASN A 19 -3.12 -13.20 -2.00
N CYS A 20 -2.42 -12.16 -1.51
CA CYS A 20 -2.60 -10.77 -1.94
C CYS A 20 -4.06 -10.28 -1.81
N GLN A 21 -4.77 -10.68 -0.76
CA GLN A 21 -6.16 -10.28 -0.52
C GLN A 21 -6.30 -9.31 0.66
N ASN A 22 -5.45 -9.47 1.68
CA ASN A 22 -5.54 -8.71 2.93
C ASN A 22 -4.31 -7.82 3.12
N LEU A 23 -4.56 -6.57 3.49
CA LEU A 23 -3.60 -5.68 4.14
C LEU A 23 -3.53 -6.06 5.62
N ILE A 24 -2.31 -6.20 6.13
CA ILE A 24 -2.06 -6.51 7.53
C ILE A 24 -1.08 -5.45 8.04
N VAL A 25 -1.48 -4.74 9.09
CA VAL A 25 -0.65 -3.68 9.67
C VAL A 25 -0.25 -4.08 11.07
N TYR A 26 1.05 -3.98 11.35
CA TYR A 26 1.63 -4.22 12.66
C TYR A 26 2.11 -2.91 13.25
N ARG A 27 2.05 -2.82 14.58
CA ARG A 27 2.69 -1.76 15.34
C ARG A 27 3.91 -2.34 16.05
N HIS A 28 5.02 -1.59 16.04
CA HIS A 28 6.17 -1.96 16.85
C HIS A 28 5.80 -1.85 18.34
N SER A 29 5.85 -2.98 19.03
CA SER A 29 5.70 -3.08 20.47
C SER A 29 7.08 -2.84 21.06
N CYS A 30 7.36 -1.61 21.52
CA CYS A 30 8.66 -1.27 22.11
C CYS A 30 9.07 -2.32 23.14
N LEU A 31 10.18 -3.01 22.87
CA LEU A 31 10.88 -3.82 23.84
C LEU A 31 11.63 -2.87 24.78
N SER A 32 11.22 -2.87 26.04
CA SER A 32 11.88 -2.25 27.19
C SER A 32 13.26 -2.87 27.53
N TYR A 33 13.93 -3.47 26.55
CA TYR A 33 15.20 -4.17 26.70
C TYR A 33 16.31 -3.40 25.98
N CYS A 34 16.87 -2.41 26.66
CA CYS A 34 18.20 -1.89 26.32
C CYS A 34 19.21 -2.70 27.14
N SER A 35 20.02 -3.54 26.48
CA SER A 35 21.20 -4.11 27.12
C SER A 35 22.15 -2.95 27.44
N LYS A 36 22.23 -2.55 28.72
CA LYS A 36 23.22 -1.59 29.18
C LYS A 36 24.59 -2.25 28.97
N GLY A 37 25.38 -1.71 28.06
CA GLY A 37 26.70 -2.24 27.68
C GLY A 37 27.73 -2.10 28.79
N ILE A 38 27.57 -2.83 29.89
CA ILE A 38 28.55 -2.92 30.98
C ILE A 38 28.62 -4.41 31.38
N ASN A 39 29.68 -5.08 30.91
CA ASN A 39 30.09 -6.45 31.20
C ASN A 39 29.10 -7.57 30.80
N CYS A 40 29.08 -7.86 29.50
CA CYS A 40 28.36 -9.00 28.91
C CYS A 40 29.08 -10.36 29.12
N ASP A 41 29.68 -10.60 30.29
CA ASP A 41 30.25 -11.92 30.63
C ASP A 41 29.25 -12.83 31.34
N ASN A 42 28.11 -12.27 31.78
CA ASN A 42 26.96 -13.04 32.18
C ASN A 42 25.97 -13.06 31.02
N GLN A 43 25.69 -14.26 30.52
CA GLN A 43 24.57 -14.51 29.62
C GLN A 43 23.26 -14.22 30.36
N ASP A 44 22.89 -12.95 30.52
CA ASP A 44 21.52 -12.59 30.82
C ASP A 44 20.69 -12.99 29.60
N GLU A 45 20.10 -14.18 29.69
CA GLU A 45 19.30 -14.81 28.64
C GLU A 45 18.30 -13.81 28.08
N PHE A 46 18.49 -13.43 26.82
CA PHE A 46 17.52 -12.64 26.08
C PHE A 46 16.18 -13.39 26.17
N PRO A 47 15.12 -12.80 26.77
CA PRO A 47 13.91 -13.54 27.07
C PRO A 47 13.38 -14.16 25.78
N ILE A 48 13.01 -15.45 25.81
CA ILE A 48 12.60 -16.24 24.63
C ILE A 48 11.51 -15.52 23.79
N LYS A 49 10.68 -14.69 24.44
CA LYS A 49 9.69 -13.83 23.77
C LYS A 49 10.31 -12.76 22.86
N GLY A 50 11.43 -12.15 23.25
CA GLY A 50 12.18 -11.16 22.45
C GLY A 50 12.91 -11.77 21.26
N GLN A 51 12.97 -13.10 21.13
CA GLN A 51 13.54 -13.78 19.97
C GLN A 51 12.52 -14.02 18.85
N LYS A 52 11.22 -13.80 19.10
CA LYS A 52 10.13 -14.03 18.15
C LYS A 52 9.57 -12.71 17.64
N PHE A 53 9.03 -12.71 16.41
CA PHE A 53 8.45 -11.52 15.78
C PHE A 53 7.36 -10.87 16.64
N GLU A 54 6.52 -11.68 17.29
CA GLU A 54 5.45 -11.23 18.17
C GLU A 54 5.94 -10.53 19.44
N GLY A 55 7.22 -10.68 19.79
CA GLY A 55 7.86 -9.92 20.86
C GLY A 55 8.16 -8.47 20.48
N HIS A 56 8.31 -8.18 19.18
CA HIS A 56 8.63 -6.86 18.64
C HIS A 56 7.44 -6.18 17.97
N PHE A 57 6.46 -6.97 17.51
CA PHE A 57 5.35 -6.47 16.71
C PHE A 57 4.02 -7.05 17.20
N SER A 58 3.03 -6.18 17.36
CA SER A 58 1.64 -6.56 17.57
C SER A 58 0.84 -6.29 16.30
N GLN A 59 0.00 -7.24 15.89
CA GLN A 59 -0.90 -7.00 14.76
C GLN A 59 -1.97 -5.99 15.20
N LEU A 60 -2.06 -4.87 14.50
CA LEU A 60 -3.03 -3.82 14.77
C LEU A 60 -4.38 -4.16 14.13
N TYR A 61 -4.36 -4.50 12.84
CA TYR A 61 -5.54 -4.96 12.12
C TYR A 61 -5.18 -5.80 10.89
N SER A 62 -6.19 -6.50 10.36
CA SER A 62 -6.17 -7.16 9.07
C SER A 62 -7.42 -6.74 8.30
N LEU A 63 -7.23 -6.12 7.14
CA LEU A 63 -8.28 -5.56 6.29
C LEU A 63 -8.28 -6.27 4.95
N ASN A 64 -9.46 -6.73 4.50
CA ASN A 64 -9.63 -7.23 3.14
C ASN A 64 -9.72 -6.04 2.18
N LEU A 65 -8.71 -5.89 1.30
CA LEU A 65 -8.66 -4.80 0.31
C LEU A 65 -9.02 -5.28 -1.10
N ALA A 66 -8.65 -6.50 -1.45
CA ALA A 66 -8.98 -7.06 -2.77
C ALA A 66 -10.21 -7.97 -2.66
N CYS A 67 -11.04 -7.94 -3.70
CA CYS A 67 -12.25 -8.73 -3.77
C CYS A 67 -12.41 -9.32 -5.18
N GLY A 68 -13.03 -10.50 -5.26
CA GLY A 68 -13.28 -11.19 -6.54
C GLY A 68 -11.99 -11.59 -7.24
N SER A 69 -11.81 -11.08 -8.46
CA SER A 69 -10.62 -11.34 -9.30
C SER A 69 -9.47 -10.35 -9.07
N GLU A 70 -9.65 -9.34 -8.23
CA GLU A 70 -8.60 -8.38 -7.91
C GLU A 70 -7.56 -8.98 -6.94
N LEU A 71 -6.31 -8.54 -7.09
CA LEU A 71 -5.21 -8.82 -6.17
C LEU A 71 -4.56 -7.51 -5.74
N ILE A 72 -4.13 -7.44 -4.48
CA ILE A 72 -3.29 -6.33 -4.00
C ILE A 72 -1.96 -6.33 -4.76
N CYS A 73 -1.61 -5.18 -5.33
CA CYS A 73 -0.26 -4.96 -5.85
C CYS A 73 0.70 -4.81 -4.66
N LYS A 74 1.27 -5.91 -4.20
CA LYS A 74 2.15 -5.97 -3.02
C LYS A 74 3.42 -5.09 -3.16
N ASP A 75 3.78 -4.74 -4.40
CA ASP A 75 4.92 -3.89 -4.77
C ASP A 75 4.51 -2.43 -5.05
N PHE A 76 3.24 -2.06 -4.79
CA PHE A 76 2.75 -0.69 -4.69
C PHE A 76 2.41 -0.28 -3.24
N PHE A 77 2.91 0.87 -2.78
CA PHE A 77 2.53 1.51 -1.52
C PHE A 77 3.08 2.93 -1.47
N LEU A 78 2.21 3.89 -1.16
CA LEU A 78 2.58 5.27 -0.87
C LEU A 78 2.00 5.67 0.49
N VAL A 79 2.63 6.61 1.18
CA VAL A 79 2.16 7.13 2.47
C VAL A 79 2.16 8.65 2.39
N THR A 80 1.06 9.26 2.81
CA THR A 80 0.93 10.72 2.90
C THR A 80 1.94 11.33 3.87
N ASP A 81 2.35 12.57 3.65
CA ASP A 81 3.38 13.23 4.47
C ASP A 81 2.98 13.41 5.94
N CYS A 82 1.66 13.49 6.20
CA CYS A 82 1.14 13.50 7.58
C CYS A 82 1.18 12.12 8.27
N ASN A 83 1.66 11.06 7.58
CA ASN A 83 1.69 9.67 8.03
C ASN A 83 0.34 9.11 8.52
N CYS A 84 -0.76 9.79 8.22
CA CYS A 84 -2.11 9.38 8.65
C CYS A 84 -2.72 8.37 7.68
N TYR A 85 -2.40 8.48 6.39
CA TYR A 85 -3.02 7.67 5.34
C TYR A 85 -1.98 6.97 4.47
N GLY A 86 -2.27 5.71 4.16
CA GLY A 86 -1.58 4.91 3.15
C GLY A 86 -2.43 4.75 1.90
N ILE A 87 -1.77 4.80 0.73
CA ILE A 87 -2.38 4.53 -0.57
C ILE A 87 -1.97 3.13 -0.99
N PHE A 88 -2.98 2.31 -1.24
CA PHE A 88 -2.85 0.92 -1.67
C PHE A 88 -3.51 0.74 -3.02
N ALA A 89 -3.11 -0.29 -3.77
CA ALA A 89 -3.71 -0.57 -5.07
C ALA A 89 -4.09 -2.04 -5.18
N THR A 90 -5.26 -2.30 -5.73
CA THR A 90 -5.66 -3.61 -6.24
C THR A 90 -5.88 -3.52 -7.74
N ALA A 91 -5.66 -4.64 -8.42
CA ALA A 91 -5.98 -4.74 -9.83
C ALA A 91 -6.35 -6.17 -10.21
N THR A 92 -7.15 -6.32 -11.24
CA THR A 92 -7.31 -7.58 -11.96
C THR A 92 -6.04 -7.89 -12.77
N THR A 93 -5.81 -9.16 -13.08
CA THR A 93 -4.74 -9.56 -14.00
C THR A 93 -4.88 -8.81 -15.34
N PRO A 94 -3.78 -8.26 -15.91
CA PRO A 94 -3.82 -7.63 -17.22
C PRO A 94 -4.20 -8.64 -18.31
N ASP A 95 -5.17 -8.27 -19.14
CA ASP A 95 -5.47 -8.92 -20.41
C ASP A 95 -4.53 -8.39 -21.50
N SER A 96 -3.80 -9.28 -22.15
CA SER A 96 -2.82 -8.94 -23.20
C SER A 96 -3.47 -8.66 -24.56
N ASP A 97 -4.70 -9.10 -24.80
CA ASP A 97 -5.43 -8.85 -26.05
C ASP A 97 -6.80 -8.22 -25.79
N PRO A 98 -6.84 -7.01 -25.21
CA PRO A 98 -8.09 -6.40 -24.81
C PRO A 98 -8.85 -5.82 -26.00
N PRO A 99 -10.19 -5.81 -25.96
CA PRO A 99 -11.00 -5.29 -27.06
C PRO A 99 -10.69 -3.82 -27.34
N ALA A 100 -10.79 -3.44 -28.61
CA ALA A 100 -10.61 -2.07 -29.06
C ALA A 100 -11.65 -1.14 -28.39
N ARG A 101 -11.16 -0.03 -27.84
CA ARG A 101 -11.99 1.01 -27.19
C ARG A 101 -11.58 2.38 -27.69
N ARG A 102 -12.54 3.31 -27.77
CA ARG A 102 -12.26 4.69 -28.19
C ARG A 102 -11.24 5.32 -27.23
N GLY A 103 -10.19 5.91 -27.79
CA GLY A 103 -9.12 6.56 -27.02
C GLY A 103 -8.08 5.61 -26.42
N ALA A 104 -8.30 4.30 -26.46
CA ALA A 104 -7.32 3.31 -26.00
C ALA A 104 -6.28 3.04 -27.10
N ILE A 105 -5.01 3.02 -26.71
CA ILE A 105 -3.91 2.64 -27.60
C ILE A 105 -3.95 1.13 -27.87
N PRO A 106 -3.91 0.69 -29.14
CA PRO A 106 -3.86 -0.73 -29.50
C PRO A 106 -2.64 -1.44 -28.89
N ASN A 107 -2.77 -2.73 -28.60
CA ASN A 107 -1.70 -3.59 -28.07
C ASN A 107 -1.15 -3.22 -26.68
N ILE A 108 -1.76 -2.25 -25.99
CA ILE A 108 -1.51 -2.01 -24.57
C ILE A 108 -2.43 -2.95 -23.78
N PRO A 109 -1.89 -3.75 -22.83
CA PRO A 109 -2.70 -4.60 -21.98
C PRO A 109 -3.79 -3.82 -21.24
N SER A 110 -4.78 -4.52 -20.72
CA SER A 110 -5.86 -3.89 -19.96
C SER A 110 -6.12 -4.64 -18.67
N MET A 111 -6.09 -3.93 -17.56
CA MET A 111 -6.71 -4.40 -16.33
C MET A 111 -8.18 -3.97 -16.37
N GLU A 112 -9.10 -4.92 -16.23
CA GLU A 112 -10.54 -4.66 -16.20
C GLU A 112 -10.88 -3.63 -15.12
N LYS A 113 -10.27 -3.79 -13.95
CA LYS A 113 -10.45 -2.89 -12.80
C LYS A 113 -9.14 -2.69 -12.05
N ILE A 114 -8.86 -1.43 -11.74
CA ILE A 114 -7.78 -0.98 -10.86
C ILE A 114 -8.43 -0.10 -9.79
N THR A 115 -8.16 -0.37 -8.52
CA THR A 115 -8.70 0.42 -7.41
C THR A 115 -7.55 0.94 -6.54
N LEU A 116 -7.47 2.25 -6.38
CA LEU A 116 -6.62 2.89 -5.38
C LEU A 116 -7.43 3.12 -4.11
N TYR A 117 -6.95 2.62 -2.98
CA TYR A 117 -7.57 2.80 -1.68
C TYR A 117 -6.78 3.78 -0.85
N LEU A 118 -7.48 4.74 -0.25
CA LEU A 118 -6.95 5.58 0.81
C LEU A 118 -7.35 4.98 2.15
N VAL A 119 -6.36 4.48 2.90
CA VAL A 119 -6.59 3.78 4.16
C VAL A 119 -5.96 4.57 5.30
N ARG A 120 -6.71 4.82 6.36
CA ARG A 120 -6.18 5.41 7.59
C ARG A 120 -5.34 4.37 8.33
N LEU A 121 -4.06 4.67 8.53
CA LEU A 121 -3.09 3.71 9.09
C LEU A 121 -3.33 3.39 10.57
N ALA A 122 -4.00 4.29 11.30
CA ALA A 122 -4.22 4.12 12.74
C ALA A 122 -5.23 3.00 13.08
N ASP A 123 -6.23 2.77 12.22
CA ASP A 123 -7.36 1.88 12.51
C ASP A 123 -7.77 0.98 11.34
N GLY A 124 -7.19 1.18 10.15
CA GLY A 124 -7.51 0.39 8.96
C GLY A 124 -8.79 0.80 8.25
N THR A 125 -9.37 1.95 8.58
CA THR A 125 -10.55 2.46 7.88
C THR A 125 -10.21 2.85 6.44
N ILE A 126 -10.92 2.29 5.47
CA ILE A 126 -10.92 2.79 4.09
C ILE A 126 -11.71 4.09 4.09
N VAL A 127 -11.03 5.21 3.87
CA VAL A 127 -11.67 6.54 3.89
C VAL A 127 -12.11 6.98 2.50
N ASP A 128 -11.47 6.47 1.45
CA ASP A 128 -11.87 6.73 0.07
C ASP A 128 -11.29 5.70 -0.92
N GLU A 129 -11.84 5.67 -2.14
CA GLU A 129 -11.37 4.83 -3.24
C GLU A 129 -11.45 5.54 -4.61
N ARG A 130 -10.47 5.27 -5.48
CA ARG A 130 -10.48 5.71 -6.88
C ARG A 130 -10.37 4.51 -7.80
N LYS A 131 -11.37 4.34 -8.67
CA LYS A 131 -11.44 3.23 -9.62
C LYS A 131 -11.09 3.67 -11.03
N PHE A 132 -10.30 2.86 -11.71
CA PHE A 132 -10.02 2.94 -13.14
C PHE A 132 -10.46 1.64 -13.79
N HIS A 133 -11.05 1.74 -14.98
CA HIS A 133 -11.62 0.59 -15.67
C HIS A 133 -11.03 0.45 -17.05
N ASN A 134 -10.68 -0.77 -17.42
CA ASN A 134 -10.18 -1.12 -18.75
C ASN A 134 -8.96 -0.27 -19.16
N ASP A 135 -8.05 -0.10 -18.21
CA ASP A 135 -6.87 0.75 -18.33
C ASP A 135 -5.61 -0.04 -17.93
N PHE A 136 -4.45 0.54 -18.16
CA PHE A 136 -3.16 0.03 -17.72
C PHE A 136 -2.41 1.12 -16.96
N ILE A 137 -2.31 0.93 -15.65
CA ILE A 137 -1.47 1.74 -14.76
C ILE A 137 -0.36 0.83 -14.25
N HIS A 138 0.89 1.25 -14.41
CA HIS A 138 2.04 0.45 -14.00
C HIS A 138 2.26 0.52 -12.47
N LEU A 139 1.53 -0.29 -11.72
CA LEU A 139 1.54 -0.27 -10.25
C LEU A 139 2.85 -0.78 -9.64
N ALA A 140 3.52 -1.74 -10.30
CA ALA A 140 4.71 -2.37 -9.76
C ALA A 140 5.81 -1.34 -9.47
N HIS A 141 6.38 -1.40 -8.26
CA HIS A 141 7.43 -0.51 -7.79
C HIS A 141 7.06 0.98 -7.86
N ASN A 142 5.77 1.31 -7.76
CA ASN A 142 5.25 2.68 -7.84
C ASN A 142 5.56 3.39 -9.18
N ALA A 143 5.87 2.67 -10.25
CA ALA A 143 6.38 3.31 -11.49
C ALA A 143 5.35 4.13 -12.27
N GLY A 144 4.05 3.88 -12.08
CA GLY A 144 2.96 4.60 -12.75
C GLY A 144 2.20 5.58 -11.86
N ILE A 145 2.56 5.69 -10.56
CA ILE A 145 1.86 6.54 -9.60
C ILE A 145 2.88 7.22 -8.70
N PHE A 146 2.86 8.55 -8.70
CA PHE A 146 3.77 9.39 -7.93
C PHE A 146 2.99 10.32 -7.01
N MET A 147 3.59 10.64 -5.86
CA MET A 147 3.02 11.59 -4.92
C MET A 147 4.02 12.72 -4.66
N TYR A 148 3.51 13.95 -4.61
CA TYR A 148 4.25 15.14 -4.23
C TYR A 148 3.35 15.99 -3.34
N ASP A 149 3.78 16.24 -2.11
CA ASP A 149 2.97 16.82 -1.05
C ASP A 149 1.63 16.06 -0.89
N ASP A 150 0.51 16.72 -1.18
CA ASP A 150 -0.83 16.15 -1.15
C ASP A 150 -1.38 15.81 -2.55
N PHE A 151 -0.58 15.93 -3.61
CA PHE A 151 -0.98 15.55 -4.97
C PHE A 151 -0.50 14.15 -5.35
N VAL A 152 -1.36 13.40 -6.02
CA VAL A 152 -1.09 12.08 -6.57
C VAL A 152 -1.29 12.12 -8.09
N SER A 153 -0.21 11.88 -8.82
CA SER A 153 -0.22 11.79 -10.28
C SER A 153 -0.25 10.33 -10.71
N ILE A 154 -1.16 9.97 -11.60
CA ILE A 154 -1.40 8.60 -12.07
C ILE A 154 -1.28 8.59 -13.59
N LEU A 155 -0.34 7.80 -14.10
CA LEU A 155 -0.14 7.63 -15.53
C LEU A 155 -1.05 6.51 -16.07
N SER A 156 -2.09 6.91 -16.79
CA SER A 156 -2.91 6.04 -17.62
C SER A 156 -2.18 5.77 -18.94
N VAL A 157 -1.51 4.63 -19.02
CA VAL A 157 -0.70 4.28 -20.20
C VAL A 157 -1.61 3.98 -21.39
N ARG A 158 -2.73 3.27 -21.16
CA ARG A 158 -3.61 2.85 -22.24
C ARG A 158 -4.33 4.02 -22.90
N TYR A 159 -4.62 5.09 -22.16
CA TYR A 159 -5.29 6.30 -22.69
C TYR A 159 -4.36 7.50 -22.84
N GLN A 160 -3.04 7.33 -22.63
CA GLN A 160 -2.04 8.40 -22.72
C GLN A 160 -2.42 9.67 -21.95
N SER A 161 -2.92 9.48 -20.72
CA SER A 161 -3.39 10.58 -19.87
C SER A 161 -2.73 10.55 -18.49
N ILE A 162 -2.70 11.71 -17.83
CA ILE A 162 -2.21 11.84 -16.47
C ILE A 162 -3.36 12.37 -15.63
N HIS A 163 -3.81 11.55 -14.68
CA HIS A 163 -4.78 11.99 -13.69
C HIS A 163 -4.03 12.60 -12.51
N VAL A 164 -4.47 13.77 -12.06
CA VAL A 164 -3.92 14.45 -10.88
C VAL A 164 -5.03 14.55 -9.84
N LEU A 165 -4.82 13.87 -8.71
CA LEU A 165 -5.69 13.89 -7.56
C LEU A 165 -5.03 14.69 -6.43
N GLN A 166 -5.82 15.35 -5.60
CA GLN A 166 -5.37 15.92 -4.33
C GLN A 166 -5.97 15.15 -3.17
N ILE A 167 -5.17 14.81 -2.16
CA ILE A 167 -5.60 14.16 -0.93
C ILE A 167 -5.93 15.22 0.11
N ARG A 168 -7.21 15.37 0.44
CA ARG A 168 -7.63 16.31 1.48
C ARG A 168 -7.30 15.77 2.87
N LYS A 169 -7.05 16.66 3.82
CA LYS A 169 -6.84 16.32 5.25
C LYS A 169 -8.00 15.54 5.88
N ALA A 170 -9.21 15.66 5.33
CA ALA A 170 -10.36 14.87 5.75
C ALA A 170 -10.28 13.39 5.35
N GLY A 171 -9.33 13.02 4.47
CA GLY A 171 -9.15 11.66 3.95
C GLY A 171 -10.00 11.37 2.72
N MET A 172 -9.87 12.19 1.66
CA MET A 172 -10.57 11.96 0.39
C MET A 172 -9.69 12.36 -0.80
N PHE A 173 -9.85 11.67 -1.92
CA PHE A 173 -9.32 12.04 -3.23
C PHE A 173 -10.22 13.12 -3.87
N VAL A 174 -9.60 14.14 -4.44
CA VAL A 174 -10.28 15.20 -5.19
C VAL A 174 -9.61 15.36 -6.54
N ASP A 175 -10.39 15.31 -7.62
CA ASP A 175 -9.87 15.55 -8.95
C ASP A 175 -9.41 16.99 -9.12
N VAL A 176 -8.16 17.15 -9.55
CA VAL A 176 -7.56 18.45 -9.90
C VAL A 176 -7.50 18.58 -11.42
N GLN A 177 -7.04 17.51 -12.08
CA GLN A 177 -6.96 17.41 -13.53
C GLN A 177 -7.13 15.97 -13.97
N THR A 178 -7.78 15.76 -15.11
CA THR A 178 -7.97 14.45 -15.75
C THR A 178 -7.49 14.52 -17.19
#